data_AF-A0A4V2R048-F1
#
_entry.id   AF-A0A4V2R048-F1
#
_cell.length_a   1.000
_cell.length_b   1.000
_cell.length_c   1.000
_cell.angle_alpha   90.00
_cell.angle_beta   90.00
_cell.angle_gamma   90.00
#
_symmetry.space_group_name_H-M   'P 1'
#
loop_
_entity.id
_entity.type
_entity.pdbx_description
1 polymer ?
#
loop_
_entity_poly.entity_id
_entity_poly.type
_entity_poly.pdbx_seq_one_letter_code
_entity_poly.pdbx_strand_id
1 'polypeptide(L)'
;MAKKPKLEHSDLAGEFTDDGVTVLVDIFRPAGTNGDWKMEVVTQHEDLIEWEEPFATDREAFDEFLATVAREGIRTFLEEEDPSVH
;
A
#
# COMPACT_ATOMS: atom_id res chain seq x y z
N MET A 1 -1.47 -29.16 7.02
CA MET A 1 -1.96 -27.80 7.35
C MET A 1 -0.88 -26.82 6.90
N ALA A 2 -1.10 -26.06 5.83
CA ALA A 2 -0.16 -25.02 5.44
C ALA A 2 -0.16 -23.94 6.53
N LYS A 3 1.00 -23.71 7.17
CA LYS A 3 1.14 -22.56 8.06
C LYS A 3 0.96 -21.32 7.18
N LYS A 4 0.01 -20.44 7.54
CA LYS A 4 -0.07 -19.13 6.90
C LYS A 4 1.33 -18.50 6.99
N PRO A 5 1.90 -18.03 5.87
CA PRO A 5 3.19 -17.35 5.92
C PRO A 5 3.06 -16.19 6.91
N LYS A 6 4.03 -16.08 7.82
CA LYS A 6 4.10 -14.92 8.71
C LYS A 6 4.53 -13.74 7.85
N LEU A 7 3.87 -12.60 8.01
CA LEU A 7 4.26 -11.34 7.38
C LEU A 7 4.92 -10.47 8.45
N GLU A 8 5.93 -9.72 8.05
CA GLU A 8 6.47 -8.59 8.83
C GLU A 8 6.04 -7.30 8.14
N HIS A 9 5.64 -6.31 8.94
CA HIS A 9 5.20 -5.00 8.47
C HIS A 9 6.32 -4.00 8.70
N SER A 10 6.45 -3.03 7.79
CA SER A 10 7.39 -1.91 7.93
C SER A 10 6.92 -0.96 9.03
N ASP A 11 7.88 -0.28 9.67
CA ASP A 11 7.59 0.85 10.56
C ASP A 11 7.01 2.07 9.82
N LEU A 12 7.06 2.09 8.48
CA LEU A 12 6.44 3.12 7.62
C LEU A 12 4.96 2.82 7.33
N ALA A 13 4.49 1.61 7.63
CA ALA A 13 3.08 1.27 7.55
C ALA A 13 2.29 2.02 8.63
N GLY A 14 1.11 2.52 8.28
CA GLY A 14 0.27 3.27 9.20
C GLY A 14 -0.80 4.10 8.53
N GLU A 15 -1.63 4.74 9.36
CA GLU A 15 -2.66 5.66 8.89
C GLU A 15 -2.03 6.94 8.35
N PHE A 16 -2.50 7.36 7.19
CA PHE A 16 -2.12 8.60 6.54
C PHE A 16 -3.37 9.42 6.24
N THR A 17 -3.36 10.67 6.72
CA THR A 17 -4.47 11.61 6.53
C THR A 17 -4.00 12.83 5.75
N ASP A 18 -4.67 13.12 4.64
CA ASP A 18 -4.45 14.32 3.84
C ASP A 18 -5.80 14.82 3.28
N ASP A 19 -5.98 16.13 3.15
CA ASP A 19 -7.20 16.77 2.63
C ASP A 19 -8.56 16.20 3.13
N GLY A 20 -8.58 15.78 4.41
CA GLY A 20 -9.75 15.20 5.08
C GLY A 20 -10.03 13.72 4.75
N VAL A 21 -9.19 13.08 3.93
CA VAL A 21 -9.24 11.65 3.60
C VAL A 21 -8.24 10.92 4.47
N THR A 22 -8.63 9.76 5.01
CA THR A 22 -7.72 8.87 5.74
C THR A 22 -7.64 7.53 5.04
N VAL A 23 -6.40 7.07 4.82
CA VAL A 23 -6.10 5.75 4.28
C VAL A 23 -5.12 5.04 5.20
N LEU A 24 -5.12 3.72 5.22
CA LEU A 24 -4.13 2.90 5.90
C LEU A 24 -3.15 2.39 4.84
N VAL A 25 -1.89 2.81 4.95
CA VAL A 25 -0.81 2.29 4.12
C VAL A 25 -0.25 1.06 4.83
N ASP A 26 -0.42 -0.12 4.24
CA ASP A 26 0.18 -1.36 4.72
C ASP A 26 1.36 -1.76 3.82
N ILE A 27 2.55 -1.87 4.43
CA ILE A 27 3.78 -2.25 3.73
C ILE A 27 4.32 -3.48 4.43
N PHE A 28 4.37 -4.60 3.72
CA PHE A 28 4.70 -5.89 4.32
C PHE A 28 5.52 -6.79 3.40
N ARG A 29 6.17 -7.79 3.99
CA ARG A 29 6.89 -8.83 3.26
C ARG A 29 6.85 -10.18 4.00
N PRO A 30 7.23 -11.31 3.36
CA PRO A 30 7.34 -12.59 4.04
C PRO A 30 8.37 -12.55 5.16
N ALA A 31 7.92 -12.77 6.39
CA ALA A 31 8.72 -12.60 7.60
C ALA A 31 9.94 -13.53 7.62
N GLY A 32 11.09 -12.98 7.99
CA GLY A 32 12.34 -13.74 8.08
C GLY A 32 12.96 -14.07 6.72
N THR A 33 12.57 -13.32 5.68
CA THR A 33 13.18 -13.36 4.35
C THR A 33 13.66 -11.97 3.96
N ASN A 34 14.59 -11.90 3.01
CA ASN A 34 14.92 -10.67 2.29
C ASN A 34 14.11 -10.58 0.99
N GLY A 35 12.87 -11.07 1.00
CA GLY A 35 11.99 -10.94 -0.15
C GLY A 35 11.54 -9.50 -0.36
N ASP A 36 10.94 -9.27 -1.52
CA ASP A 36 10.44 -7.95 -1.91
C ASP A 36 9.27 -7.52 -1.02
N TRP A 37 9.14 -6.22 -0.84
CA TRP A 37 8.08 -5.56 -0.10
C TRP A 37 6.86 -5.37 -0.99
N LYS A 38 5.69 -5.56 -0.41
CA LYS A 38 4.41 -5.23 -1.02
C LYS A 38 3.82 -4.03 -0.33
N MET A 39 3.05 -3.25 -1.08
CA MET A 39 2.30 -2.13 -0.57
C MET A 39 0.84 -2.28 -0.94
N GLU A 40 0.01 -2.06 0.05
CA GLU A 40 -1.43 -2.01 -0.04
C GLU A 40 -1.92 -0.72 0.60
N VAL A 41 -2.90 -0.07 -0.01
CA VAL A 41 -3.58 1.08 0.58
C VAL A 41 -5.03 0.68 0.81
N VAL A 42 -5.43 0.73 2.08
CA VAL A 42 -6.81 0.46 2.50
C VAL A 42 -7.51 1.78 2.74
N THR A 43 -8.62 2.00 2.05
CA THR A 43 -9.41 3.23 2.18
C THR A 43 -10.34 3.16 3.40
N GLN A 44 -10.90 4.31 3.78
CA GLN A 44 -11.98 4.37 4.77
C GLN A 44 -13.25 3.58 4.38
N HIS A 45 -13.38 3.19 3.11
CA HIS A 45 -14.49 2.38 2.60
C HIS A 45 -14.16 0.88 2.57
N GLU A 46 -13.02 0.49 3.14
CA GLU A 46 -12.48 -0.88 3.11
C GLU A 46 -12.08 -1.35 1.69
N ASP A 47 -11.92 -0.44 0.74
CA ASP A 47 -11.33 -0.75 -0.57
C ASP A 47 -9.83 -0.96 -0.45
N LEU A 48 -9.31 -1.93 -1.21
CA LEU A 48 -7.91 -2.33 -1.20
C LEU A 48 -7.27 -2.01 -2.54
N ILE A 49 -6.23 -1.18 -2.51
CA ILE A 49 -5.44 -0.84 -3.68
C ILE A 49 -4.07 -1.47 -3.49
N GLU A 50 -3.80 -2.55 -4.24
CA GLU A 50 -2.52 -3.26 -4.25
C GLU A 50 -1.69 -2.77 -5.43
N TRP A 51 -0.41 -2.47 -5.19
CA TRP A 51 0.54 -2.21 -6.27
C TRP A 51 0.95 -3.51 -6.95
N GLU A 52 0.93 -3.54 -8.29
CA GLU A 52 1.28 -4.75 -9.06
C GLU A 52 2.75 -5.16 -8.91
N GLU A 53 3.65 -4.16 -8.90
CA GLU A 53 5.09 -4.37 -8.79
C GLU A 53 5.54 -4.30 -7.33
N PRO A 54 6.29 -5.30 -6.83
CA PRO A 54 6.84 -5.25 -5.49
C PRO A 54 8.08 -4.35 -5.43
N PHE A 55 8.42 -3.89 -4.24
CA PHE A 55 9.50 -2.95 -3.96
C PHE A 55 10.71 -3.63 -3.33
N ALA A 56 11.92 -3.16 -3.65
CA ALA A 56 13.13 -3.71 -3.04
C ALA A 56 13.27 -3.28 -1.56
N THR A 57 12.74 -2.11 -1.20
CA THR A 57 12.72 -1.59 0.16
C THR A 57 11.33 -1.07 0.56
N ASP A 58 11.05 -1.10 1.86
CA ASP A 58 9.85 -0.47 2.42
C ASP A 58 9.83 1.04 2.21
N ARG A 59 11.01 1.67 2.16
CA ARG A 59 11.15 3.08 1.83
C ARG A 59 10.69 3.40 0.41
N GLU A 60 11.09 2.60 -0.57
CA GLU A 60 10.65 2.77 -1.97
C GLU A 60 9.14 2.62 -2.09
N ALA A 61 8.55 1.63 -1.40
CA ALA A 61 7.10 1.49 -1.33
C ALA A 61 6.43 2.78 -0.82
N PHE A 62 6.87 3.29 0.34
CA PHE A 62 6.29 4.48 0.92
C PHE A 62 6.52 5.75 0.09
N ASP A 63 7.70 5.89 -0.54
CA ASP A 63 7.98 7.02 -1.43
C ASP A 63 7.10 6.99 -2.69
N GLU A 64 6.76 5.81 -3.22
CA GLU A 64 5.79 5.67 -4.32
C GLU A 64 4.38 6.05 -3.89
N PHE A 65 3.93 5.65 -2.70
CA PHE A 65 2.65 6.13 -2.14
C PHE A 65 2.61 7.67 -2.07
N LEU A 66 3.66 8.29 -1.54
CA LEU A 66 3.76 9.74 -1.48
C LEU A 66 3.81 10.38 -2.87
N ALA A 67 4.46 9.73 -3.84
CA ALA A 67 4.51 10.20 -5.22
C ALA A 67 3.12 10.17 -5.87
N THR A 68 2.33 9.11 -5.67
CA THR A 68 0.92 9.03 -6.12
C THR A 68 0.08 10.12 -5.48
N VAL A 69 0.16 10.29 -4.14
CA VAL A 69 -0.54 11.38 -3.44
C VAL A 69 -0.11 12.77 -3.97
N ALA A 70 1.17 12.98 -4.25
CA ALA A 70 1.66 14.26 -4.77
C ALA A 70 1.25 14.53 -6.23
N ARG A 71 1.11 13.48 -7.05
CA ARG A 71 0.76 13.58 -8.47
C ARG A 71 -0.74 13.68 -8.71
N GLU A 72 -1.51 12.87 -8.01
CA GLU A 72 -2.94 12.63 -8.27
C GLU A 72 -3.82 13.10 -7.10
N GLY A 73 -3.24 13.27 -5.92
CA GLY A 73 -3.95 13.62 -4.69
C GLY A 73 -4.46 12.37 -3.96
N ILE A 74 -4.58 12.44 -2.64
CA ILE A 74 -5.06 11.31 -1.83
C ILE A 74 -6.48 10.83 -2.20
N ARG A 75 -7.29 11.70 -2.81
CA ARG A 75 -8.64 11.35 -3.28
C ARG A 75 -8.64 10.33 -4.42
N THR A 76 -7.51 10.15 -5.12
CA THR A 76 -7.38 9.13 -6.18
C THR A 76 -7.69 7.72 -5.65
N PHE A 77 -7.46 7.46 -4.37
CA PHE A 77 -7.77 6.18 -3.75
C PHE A 77 -9.26 6.00 -3.41
N LEU A 78 -10.05 7.06 -3.41
CA LEU A 78 -11.50 7.01 -3.14
C LEU A 78 -12.34 7.00 -4.41
N GLU A 79 -11.77 7.43 -5.53
CA GLU A 79 -12.43 7.34 -6.82
C GLU A 79 -12.37 5.87 -7.25
N GLU A 80 -13.52 5.23 -7.42
CA GLU A 80 -13.63 3.86 -7.92
C GLU A 80 -12.90 3.79 -9.27
N GLU A 81 -11.64 3.39 -9.28
CA GLU A 81 -10.99 2.94 -10.50
C GLU A 81 -11.63 1.59 -10.85
N ASP A 82 -12.76 1.68 -11.55
CA ASP A 82 -13.31 0.62 -12.38
C ASP A 82 -12.14 0.05 -13.21
N PRO A 83 -11.70 -1.20 -12.98
CA PRO A 83 -10.50 -1.72 -13.63
C PRO A 83 -10.84 -2.01 -15.09
N SER A 84 -10.68 -1.01 -15.94
CA SER A 84 -10.70 -1.23 -17.37
C SER A 84 -9.73 -0.31 -18.08
N VAL A 85 -8.47 -0.74 -18.13
CA VAL A 85 -7.53 -0.71 -19.28
C VAL A 85 -6.18 -1.25 -18.78
N HIS A 86 -5.49 -2.22 -19.39
CA HIS A 86 -5.46 -2.70 -20.78
C HIS A 86 -4.98 -4.16 -20.85
#